data_AF-A0A6L3YDL4-F1
#
_entry.id   AF-A0A6L3YDL4-F1
#
_cell.length_a   1.000
_cell.length_b   1.000
_cell.length_c   1.000
_cell.angle_alpha   90.00
_cell.angle_beta   90.00
_cell.angle_gamma   90.00
#
_symmetry.space_group_name_H-M   'P 1'
#
loop_
_entity.id
_entity.type
_entity.pdbx_description
1 polymer ?
#
loop_
_entity_poly.entity_id
_entity_poly.type
_entity_poly.pdbx_seq_one_letter_code
_entity_poly.pdbx_strand_id
1 'polypeptide(L)'
;MKKTKRRQKSCAEIALTRARQALRQKKHPVVVCWVFITALLSISAPAMSPATLYRSDKDNDWPISDYERGYSTSRKPRRERYSEQPSMKRLMHDLRRPAAREDATQFLLARIDNVALRGWVFNQIREDQINRLALHVHPGLPDNTVIASWQAELDSENTANDEAINDALQTQQTPRHSG
;
A
#
# COMPACT_ATOMS: atom_id res chain seq x y z
N MET A 1 14.36 -37.37 19.45
CA MET A 1 13.49 -36.81 18.38
C MET A 1 12.02 -37.03 18.72
N LYS A 2 11.25 -35.99 19.05
CA LYS A 2 9.81 -36.09 19.34
C LYS A 2 9.00 -35.91 18.06
N LYS A 3 8.26 -36.93 17.63
CA LYS A 3 7.36 -36.87 16.47
C LYS A 3 6.08 -36.10 16.85
N THR A 4 5.88 -34.90 16.33
CA THR A 4 4.67 -34.10 16.55
C THR A 4 3.54 -34.59 15.64
N LYS A 5 2.43 -35.03 16.24
CA LYS A 5 1.21 -35.42 15.51
C LYS A 5 0.63 -34.18 14.80
N ARG A 6 0.57 -34.21 13.46
CA ARG A 6 -0.10 -33.18 12.65
C ARG A 6 -1.60 -33.18 13.00
N ARG A 7 -2.08 -32.08 13.59
CA ARG A 7 -3.52 -31.88 13.85
C ARG A 7 -4.23 -31.79 12.50
N GLN A 8 -5.16 -32.71 12.26
CA GLN A 8 -6.06 -32.65 11.11
C GLN A 8 -6.96 -31.42 11.28
N LYS A 9 -6.88 -30.48 10.33
CA LYS A 9 -7.75 -29.30 10.31
C LYS A 9 -9.17 -29.77 10.03
N SER A 10 -10.13 -29.28 10.80
CA SER A 10 -11.53 -29.67 10.64
C SER A 10 -12.05 -29.20 9.29
N CYS A 11 -12.98 -29.94 8.69
CA CYS A 11 -13.60 -29.58 7.40
C CYS A 11 -14.20 -28.16 7.43
N ALA A 12 -14.64 -27.70 8.60
CA ALA A 12 -15.14 -26.34 8.80
C ALA A 12 -14.06 -25.27 8.57
N GLU A 13 -12.82 -25.48 9.04
CA GLU A 13 -11.71 -24.54 8.79
C GLU A 13 -11.32 -24.48 7.31
N ILE A 14 -11.41 -25.63 6.61
CA ILE A 14 -11.14 -25.71 5.17
C ILE A 14 -12.25 -25.00 4.38
N ALA A 15 -13.51 -25.15 4.78
CA ALA A 15 -14.64 -24.47 4.15
C ALA A 15 -14.56 -22.94 4.35
N LEU A 16 -14.23 -22.50 5.57
CA LEU A 16 -14.14 -21.09 5.92
C LEU A 16 -12.96 -20.39 5.23
N THR A 17 -11.83 -21.08 5.08
CA THR A 17 -10.69 -20.55 4.31
C THR A 17 -11.01 -20.46 2.81
N ARG A 18 -11.72 -21.44 2.24
CA ARG A 18 -12.19 -21.38 0.84
C ARG A 18 -13.21 -20.26 0.61
N ALA A 19 -14.15 -20.05 1.53
CA ALA A 19 -15.13 -18.95 1.45
C ALA A 19 -14.46 -17.57 1.47
N ARG A 20 -13.46 -17.37 2.34
CA ARG A 20 -12.67 -16.13 2.37
C ARG A 20 -11.82 -15.94 1.11
N GLN A 21 -11.33 -17.02 0.51
CA GLN A 21 -10.57 -16.97 -0.73
C GLN A 21 -11.47 -16.62 -1.92
N ALA A 22 -12.72 -17.10 -1.94
CA ALA A 22 -13.72 -16.73 -2.94
C ALA A 22 -14.11 -15.24 -2.85
N LEU A 23 -14.30 -14.69 -1.64
CA LEU A 23 -14.59 -13.27 -1.42
C LEU A 23 -13.47 -12.32 -1.88
N ARG A 24 -12.21 -12.76 -1.84
CA ARG A 24 -11.05 -11.95 -2.27
C ARG A 24 -10.82 -11.98 -3.77
N GLN A 25 -11.35 -12.99 -4.48
CA GLN A 25 -11.40 -12.95 -5.93
C GLN A 25 -12.59 -12.07 -6.33
N LYS A 26 -12.35 -10.77 -6.57
CA LYS A 26 -13.30 -9.83 -7.22
C LYS A 26 -13.61 -10.28 -8.66
N LYS A 27 -14.04 -11.51 -8.86
CA LYS A 27 -14.53 -12.00 -10.15
C LYS A 27 -16.03 -11.76 -10.13
N HIS A 28 -16.51 -10.96 -11.08
CA HIS A 28 -17.93 -10.71 -11.23
C HIS A 28 -18.66 -12.06 -11.33
N PRO A 29 -19.77 -12.26 -10.60
CA PRO A 29 -20.50 -13.54 -10.59
C PRO A 29 -20.91 -13.98 -12.00
N VAL A 30 -21.13 -13.01 -12.90
CA VAL A 30 -21.39 -13.21 -14.32
C VAL A 30 -20.27 -13.99 -15.02
N VAL A 31 -18.99 -13.71 -14.73
CA VAL A 31 -17.85 -14.38 -15.37
C VAL A 31 -17.75 -15.84 -14.90
N VAL A 32 -18.03 -16.10 -13.62
CA VAL A 32 -18.05 -17.47 -13.08
C VAL A 32 -19.20 -18.27 -13.68
N CYS A 33 -20.39 -17.65 -13.79
CA CYS A 33 -21.55 -18.25 -14.47
C CYS A 33 -21.25 -18.55 -15.94
N TRP A 34 -20.58 -17.64 -16.64
CA TRP A 34 -20.25 -17.81 -18.05
C TRP A 34 -19.25 -18.96 -18.28
N VAL A 35 -18.21 -19.09 -17.45
CA VAL A 35 -17.27 -20.22 -17.49
C VAL A 35 -17.98 -21.55 -17.19
N PHE A 36 -18.96 -21.54 -16.29
CA PHE A 36 -19.73 -22.75 -15.97
C PHE A 36 -20.67 -23.17 -17.11
N ILE A 37 -21.33 -22.20 -17.75
CA ILE A 37 -22.19 -22.43 -18.91
C ILE A 37 -21.38 -22.92 -20.11
N THR A 38 -20.20 -22.34 -20.39
CA THR A 38 -19.35 -22.83 -21.48
C THR A 38 -18.75 -24.21 -21.21
N ALA A 39 -18.43 -24.53 -19.96
CA ALA A 39 -18.01 -25.89 -19.58
C ALA A 39 -19.15 -26.90 -19.78
N LEU A 40 -20.40 -26.56 -19.44
CA LEU A 40 -21.56 -27.43 -19.67
C LEU A 40 -21.87 -27.62 -21.16
N LEU A 41 -21.70 -26.57 -21.98
CA LEU A 41 -21.85 -26.64 -23.43
C LEU A 41 -20.72 -27.42 -24.11
N SER A 42 -19.52 -27.45 -23.52
CA SER A 42 -18.40 -28.28 -24.00
C SER A 42 -18.61 -29.78 -23.77
N ILE A 43 -19.43 -30.18 -22.80
CA ILE A 43 -19.70 -31.60 -22.50
C ILE A 43 -20.79 -32.15 -23.42
N SER A 44 -21.60 -31.29 -24.05
CA SER A 44 -22.75 -31.68 -24.88
C SER A 44 -22.46 -31.78 -26.38
N ALA A 45 -21.20 -31.67 -26.81
CA ALA A 45 -20.79 -32.00 -28.16
C ALA A 45 -20.31 -33.47 -28.23
N PRO A 46 -21.09 -34.41 -28.81
CA PRO A 46 -20.54 -35.69 -29.24
C PRO A 46 -19.78 -35.43 -30.54
N ALA A 47 -18.60 -34.82 -30.44
CA ALA A 47 -17.65 -34.84 -31.53
C ALA A 47 -17.04 -36.25 -31.55
N MET A 48 -17.59 -37.10 -32.41
CA MET A 48 -17.02 -38.40 -32.76
C MET A 48 -15.69 -38.14 -33.46
N SER A 49 -14.62 -37.97 -32.69
CA SER A 49 -13.25 -37.95 -33.21
C SER A 49 -12.74 -39.39 -33.30
N PRO A 50 -12.14 -39.79 -34.43
CA PRO A 50 -11.61 -41.13 -34.58
C PRO A 50 -10.45 -41.34 -33.62
N ALA A 51 -10.43 -42.52 -33.00
CA ALA A 51 -9.37 -42.97 -32.12
C ALA A 51 -8.03 -42.98 -32.88
N THR A 52 -7.26 -41.92 -32.75
CA THR A 52 -5.84 -41.93 -33.11
C THR A 52 -5.10 -42.70 -32.04
N LEU A 53 -4.54 -43.83 -32.47
CA LEU A 53 -3.61 -44.68 -31.73
C LEU A 53 -2.61 -43.85 -30.91
N TYR A 54 -2.59 -44.15 -29.62
CA TYR A 54 -1.61 -43.70 -28.65
C TYR A 54 -0.20 -44.11 -29.11
N ARG A 55 0.50 -43.20 -29.78
CA ARG A 55 1.93 -43.35 -30.08
C ARG A 55 2.67 -42.98 -28.80
N SER A 56 3.25 -43.98 -28.16
CA SER A 56 4.16 -43.83 -27.02
C SER A 56 5.39 -43.04 -27.47
N ASP A 57 5.35 -41.72 -27.33
CA ASP A 57 6.51 -40.85 -27.49
C ASP A 57 7.49 -41.09 -26.34
N LYS A 58 8.44 -42.00 -26.57
CA LYS A 58 9.64 -42.16 -25.75
C LYS A 58 10.72 -41.12 -26.05
N ASP A 59 10.48 -40.21 -26.99
CA ASP A 59 11.48 -39.23 -27.48
C ASP A 59 11.05 -37.76 -27.32
N ASN A 60 9.94 -37.47 -26.64
CA ASN A 60 9.54 -36.10 -26.33
C ASN A 60 10.10 -35.65 -24.97
N ASP A 61 11.42 -35.73 -24.81
CA ASP A 61 12.15 -34.97 -23.80
C ASP A 61 12.22 -33.51 -24.25
N TRP A 62 11.06 -32.83 -24.22
CA TRP A 62 11.03 -31.38 -24.30
C TRP A 62 11.85 -30.85 -23.12
N PRO A 63 12.83 -29.95 -23.35
CA PRO A 63 13.59 -29.40 -22.25
C PRO A 63 12.62 -28.75 -21.27
N ILE A 64 12.67 -29.21 -20.00
CA ILE A 64 11.85 -28.70 -18.90
C ILE A 64 11.88 -27.17 -18.97
N SER A 65 10.75 -26.56 -19.29
CA SER A 65 10.68 -25.11 -19.48
C SER A 65 11.04 -24.41 -18.16
N ASP A 66 11.64 -23.22 -18.26
CA ASP A 66 11.99 -22.41 -17.08
C ASP A 66 10.78 -22.13 -16.17
N TYR A 67 9.57 -22.14 -16.75
CA TYR A 67 8.32 -22.02 -16.02
C TYR A 67 8.10 -23.18 -15.04
N GLU A 68 8.42 -24.42 -15.44
CA GLU A 68 8.31 -25.62 -14.60
C GLU A 68 9.42 -25.68 -13.53
N ARG A 69 10.58 -25.08 -13.78
CA ARG A 69 11.66 -24.93 -12.77
C ARG A 69 11.40 -23.80 -11.78
N GLY A 70 10.32 -23.03 -11.94
CA GLY A 70 10.01 -21.87 -11.10
C GLY A 70 10.87 -20.63 -11.39
N TYR A 71 11.62 -20.64 -12.49
CA TYR A 71 12.39 -19.48 -12.95
C TYR A 71 11.51 -18.61 -13.85
N SER A 72 10.86 -17.59 -13.30
CA SER A 72 10.27 -16.53 -14.12
C SER A 72 11.37 -15.62 -14.64
N THR A 73 11.82 -15.83 -15.88
CA THR A 73 12.80 -14.97 -16.58
C THR A 73 12.22 -13.59 -16.91
N SER A 74 10.90 -13.44 -16.87
CA SER A 74 10.26 -12.13 -16.93
C SER A 74 10.56 -11.36 -15.65
N ARG A 75 11.40 -10.33 -15.76
CA ARG A 75 11.51 -9.28 -14.75
C ARG A 75 10.10 -8.72 -14.60
N LYS A 76 9.38 -9.11 -13.54
CA LYS A 76 8.01 -8.65 -13.31
C LYS A 76 8.02 -7.15 -13.48
N PRO A 77 7.16 -6.57 -14.35
CA PRO A 77 7.15 -5.13 -14.55
C PRO A 77 7.01 -4.51 -13.18
N ARG A 78 7.96 -3.65 -12.82
CA ARG A 78 7.97 -2.92 -11.57
C ARG A 78 6.77 -2.00 -11.67
N ARG A 79 5.60 -2.47 -11.21
CA ARG A 79 4.37 -1.69 -11.28
C ARG A 79 4.63 -0.40 -10.53
N GLU A 80 4.58 0.72 -11.24
CA GLU A 80 4.58 2.04 -10.62
C GLU A 80 3.49 2.02 -9.55
N ARG A 81 3.90 2.21 -8.29
CA ARG A 81 3.00 2.05 -7.13
C ARG A 81 1.88 3.09 -7.13
N TYR A 82 2.11 4.17 -7.89
CA TYR A 82 1.24 5.32 -8.09
C TYR A 82 1.05 5.58 -9.59
N SER A 83 0.23 4.76 -10.26
CA SER A 83 -0.27 5.07 -11.61
C SER A 83 -1.33 6.18 -11.60
N GLU A 84 -1.92 6.41 -10.43
CA GLU A 84 -2.88 7.47 -10.11
C GLU A 84 -2.33 8.24 -8.90
N GLN A 85 -2.67 9.54 -8.77
CA GLN A 85 -2.28 10.33 -7.60
C GLN A 85 -2.81 9.66 -6.31
N PRO A 86 -1.93 9.28 -5.36
CA PRO A 86 -2.39 8.63 -4.13
C PRO A 86 -3.28 9.56 -3.29
N SER A 87 -4.17 9.03 -2.45
CA SER A 87 -4.87 9.88 -1.49
C SER A 87 -3.93 10.32 -0.35
N MET A 88 -4.21 11.46 0.29
CA MET A 88 -3.44 11.93 1.44
C MET A 88 -3.34 10.87 2.55
N LYS A 89 -4.43 10.14 2.81
CA LYS A 89 -4.46 9.00 3.73
C LYS A 89 -3.48 7.89 3.36
N ARG A 90 -3.39 7.56 2.06
CA ARG A 90 -2.45 6.55 1.57
C ARG A 90 -1.01 7.01 1.73
N LEU A 91 -0.73 8.28 1.45
CA LEU A 91 0.58 8.87 1.67
C LEU A 91 1.00 8.78 3.14
N MET A 92 0.16 9.18 4.09
CA MET A 92 0.47 9.06 5.52
C MET A 92 0.78 7.62 5.94
N HIS A 93 0.03 6.66 5.38
CA HIS A 93 0.27 5.24 5.66
C HIS A 93 1.59 4.73 5.05
N ASP A 94 1.92 5.16 3.83
CA ASP A 94 3.13 4.76 3.13
C ASP A 94 4.39 5.46 3.69
N LEU A 95 4.26 6.66 4.27
CA LEU A 95 5.35 7.33 5.01
C LEU A 95 5.84 6.52 6.22
N ARG A 96 4.94 5.77 6.87
CA ARG A 96 5.30 4.90 8.00
C ARG A 96 6.04 3.62 7.57
N ARG A 97 6.15 3.36 6.26
CA ARG A 97 6.76 2.15 5.72
C ARG A 97 8.12 2.49 5.12
N PRO A 98 9.24 1.93 5.62
CA PRO A 98 10.57 2.29 5.14
C PRO A 98 10.73 2.08 3.62
N ALA A 99 10.18 1.00 3.08
CA ALA A 99 10.25 0.68 1.65
C ALA A 99 9.36 1.55 0.74
N ALA A 100 8.56 2.46 1.28
CA ALA A 100 7.67 3.36 0.50
C ALA A 100 7.84 4.83 0.89
N ARG A 101 8.67 5.12 1.89
CA ARG A 101 8.77 6.43 2.54
C ARG A 101 9.29 7.50 1.59
N GLU A 102 10.34 7.19 0.84
CA GLU A 102 10.96 8.11 -0.11
C GLU A 102 9.98 8.54 -1.20
N ASP A 103 9.36 7.57 -1.88
CA ASP A 103 8.32 7.84 -2.88
C ASP A 103 7.16 8.65 -2.27
N ALA A 104 6.63 8.22 -1.12
CA ALA A 104 5.52 8.91 -0.46
C ALA A 104 5.88 10.35 -0.05
N THR A 105 7.13 10.60 0.33
CA THR A 105 7.62 11.93 0.66
C THR A 105 7.64 12.81 -0.58
N GLN A 106 8.19 12.32 -1.69
CA GLN A 106 8.22 13.08 -2.95
C GLN A 106 6.81 13.44 -3.42
N PHE A 107 5.89 12.48 -3.42
CA PHE A 107 4.50 12.70 -3.81
C PHE A 107 3.74 13.65 -2.86
N LEU A 108 4.11 13.69 -1.58
CA LEU A 108 3.52 14.62 -0.62
C LEU A 108 4.05 16.04 -0.83
N LEU A 109 5.37 16.21 -0.89
CA LEU A 109 6.00 17.52 -1.03
C LEU A 109 5.66 18.19 -2.37
N ALA A 110 5.45 17.40 -3.42
CA ALA A 110 4.99 17.89 -4.72
C ALA A 110 3.58 18.52 -4.68
N ARG A 111 2.76 18.22 -3.67
CA ARG A 111 1.41 18.81 -3.50
C ARG A 111 1.39 20.11 -2.71
N ILE A 112 2.49 20.43 -2.04
CA ILE A 112 2.57 21.60 -1.17
C ILE A 112 3.31 22.69 -1.94
N ASP A 113 2.58 23.71 -2.39
CA ASP A 113 3.16 24.82 -3.14
C ASP A 113 3.96 25.77 -2.25
N ASN A 114 3.55 25.95 -0.99
CA ASN A 114 4.23 26.83 -0.04
C ASN A 114 5.58 26.23 0.41
N VAL A 115 6.67 26.96 0.15
CA VAL A 115 8.05 26.54 0.48
C VAL A 115 8.27 26.39 1.98
N ALA A 116 7.73 27.30 2.80
CA ALA A 116 7.90 27.25 4.26
C ALA A 116 7.19 26.01 4.84
N LEU A 117 5.94 25.79 4.42
CA LEU A 117 5.18 24.60 4.82
C LEU A 117 5.84 23.31 4.34
N ARG A 118 6.35 23.30 3.11
CA ARG A 118 7.09 22.16 2.55
C ARG A 118 8.32 21.82 3.41
N GLY A 119 9.08 22.83 3.82
CA GLY A 119 10.23 22.67 4.71
C GLY A 119 9.82 22.14 6.09
N TRP A 120 8.76 22.69 6.66
CA TRP A 120 8.20 22.23 7.93
C TRP A 120 7.76 20.76 7.86
N VAL A 121 6.94 20.39 6.88
CA VAL A 121 6.48 19.00 6.69
C VAL A 121 7.66 18.06 6.49
N PHE A 122 8.68 18.47 5.73
CA PHE A 122 9.89 17.67 5.55
C PHE A 122 10.63 17.43 6.88
N ASN A 123 10.74 18.45 7.74
CA ASN A 123 11.32 18.30 9.07
C ASN A 123 10.52 17.33 9.93
N GLN A 124 9.19 17.43 9.92
CA GLN A 124 8.32 16.48 10.64
C GLN A 124 8.54 15.03 10.17
N ILE A 125 8.70 14.81 8.85
CA ILE A 125 9.02 13.48 8.32
C ILE A 125 10.41 13.04 8.74
N ARG A 126 11.42 13.92 8.70
CA ARG A 126 12.80 13.59 9.09
C ARG A 126 12.90 13.20 10.57
N GLU A 127 12.13 13.85 11.43
CA GLU A 127 12.08 13.60 12.88
C GLU A 127 11.11 12.46 13.26
N ASP A 128 10.60 11.73 12.27
CA ASP A 128 9.65 10.62 12.46
C ASP A 128 8.32 11.03 13.14
N GLN A 129 7.98 12.33 13.12
CA GLN A 129 6.74 12.89 13.65
C GLN A 129 5.55 12.73 12.69
N ILE A 130 5.49 11.61 11.96
CA ILE A 130 4.44 11.34 10.96
C ILE A 130 3.05 11.28 11.62
N ASN A 131 2.99 10.89 12.90
CA ASN A 131 1.75 10.85 13.66
C ASN A 131 1.12 12.23 13.79
N ARG A 132 1.93 13.28 13.96
CA ARG A 132 1.47 14.66 14.06
C ARG A 132 0.79 15.11 12.77
N LEU A 133 1.43 14.85 11.63
CA LEU A 133 0.84 15.12 10.31
C LEU A 133 -0.45 14.33 10.10
N ALA A 134 -0.48 13.07 10.53
CA ALA A 134 -1.62 12.18 10.35
C ALA A 134 -2.86 12.55 11.18
N LEU A 135 -2.73 13.35 12.24
CA LEU A 135 -3.86 13.79 13.07
C LEU A 135 -4.92 14.53 12.24
N HIS A 136 -4.48 15.33 11.27
CA HIS A 136 -5.34 16.14 10.41
C HIS A 136 -5.92 15.38 9.22
N VAL A 137 -5.51 14.13 9.01
CA VAL A 137 -5.87 13.35 7.83
C VAL A 137 -7.06 12.45 8.13
N HIS A 138 -8.25 12.90 7.74
CA HIS A 138 -9.49 12.12 7.85
C HIS A 138 -10.02 11.67 6.48
N PRO A 139 -10.67 10.49 6.42
CA PRO A 139 -11.30 10.03 5.19
C PRO A 139 -12.39 11.01 4.74
N GLY A 140 -12.36 11.43 3.47
CA GLY A 140 -13.35 12.32 2.89
C GLY A 140 -13.02 13.82 3.00
N LEU A 141 -11.95 14.19 3.73
CA LEU A 141 -11.44 15.56 3.69
C LEU A 141 -10.70 15.81 2.36
N PRO A 142 -10.89 16.99 1.74
CA PRO A 142 -10.11 17.37 0.58
C PRO A 142 -8.68 17.73 1.00
N ASP A 143 -7.71 17.45 0.13
CA ASP A 143 -6.28 17.66 0.39
C ASP A 143 -5.98 19.11 0.80
N ASN A 144 -6.65 20.10 0.23
CA ASN A 144 -6.47 21.51 0.57
C ASN A 144 -6.80 21.84 2.03
N THR A 145 -7.81 21.17 2.60
CA THR A 145 -8.17 21.39 4.02
C THR A 145 -7.10 20.81 4.95
N VAL A 146 -6.53 19.66 4.58
CA VAL A 146 -5.41 19.06 5.34
C VAL A 146 -4.19 19.98 5.28
N ILE A 147 -3.84 20.48 4.09
CA ILE A 147 -2.71 21.40 3.92
C ILE A 147 -2.94 22.69 4.73
N ALA A 148 -4.16 23.23 4.71
CA ALA A 148 -4.51 24.41 5.50
C ALA A 148 -4.39 24.17 7.02
N SER A 149 -4.78 22.99 7.53
CA SER A 149 -4.58 22.66 8.95
C SER A 149 -3.12 22.57 9.35
N TRP A 150 -2.25 22.06 8.49
CA TRP A 150 -0.81 22.06 8.75
C TRP A 150 -0.21 23.46 8.68
N GLN A 151 -0.71 24.31 7.78
CA GLN A 151 -0.33 25.71 7.74
C GLN A 151 -0.69 26.42 9.06
N ALA A 152 -1.90 26.18 9.58
CA ALA A 152 -2.32 26.75 10.86
C ALA A 152 -1.44 26.30 12.03
N GLU A 153 -0.99 25.05 12.04
CA GLU A 153 0.00 24.59 13.05
C GLU A 153 1.33 25.33 12.91
N LEU A 154 1.87 25.43 11.69
CA LEU A 154 3.12 26.15 11.43
C LEU A 154 3.01 27.61 11.90
N ASP A 155 1.91 28.27 11.58
CA ASP A 155 1.67 29.66 11.97
C ASP A 155 1.61 29.79 13.49
N SER A 156 0.95 28.85 14.18
CA SER A 156 0.90 28.82 15.65
C SER A 156 2.27 28.61 16.32
N GLU A 157 3.13 27.78 15.73
CA GLU A 157 4.50 27.57 16.22
C GLU A 157 5.36 28.82 16.03
N ASN A 158 5.21 29.49 14.89
CA ASN A 158 5.95 30.72 14.62
C ASN A 158 5.54 31.82 15.61
N THR A 159 4.25 32.00 15.87
CA THR A 159 3.78 32.98 16.86
C THR A 159 4.27 32.68 18.27
N ALA A 160 4.29 31.41 18.68
CA ALA A 160 4.77 31.02 20.01
C ALA A 160 6.29 31.26 20.17
N ASN A 161 7.05 31.03 19.10
CA ASN A 161 8.49 31.30 19.10
C ASN A 161 8.78 32.80 19.17
N ASP A 162 8.03 33.63 18.44
CA ASP A 162 8.18 35.08 18.44
C ASP A 162 7.84 35.69 19.82
N GLU A 163 6.81 35.17 20.50
CA GLU A 163 6.47 35.55 21.88
C GLU A 163 7.58 35.14 22.86
N ALA A 164 8.09 33.92 22.78
CA ALA A 164 9.18 33.44 23.65
C ALA A 164 10.49 34.24 23.48
N ILE A 165 10.80 34.65 22.25
CA ILE A 165 11.97 35.50 21.96
C ILE A 165 11.77 36.90 22.57
N ASN A 166 10.58 37.47 22.44
CA ASN A 166 10.27 38.78 23.01
C ASN A 166 10.31 38.77 24.55
N ASP A 167 9.78 37.72 25.20
CA ASP A 167 9.86 37.57 26.66
C ASP A 167 11.30 37.39 27.15
N ALA A 168 12.12 36.62 26.43
CA ALA A 168 13.53 36.45 26.75
C ALA A 168 14.33 37.77 26.61
N LEU A 169 14.00 38.58 25.60
CA LEU A 169 14.59 39.90 25.37
C LEU A 169 14.19 40.90 26.47
N GLN A 170 12.92 40.90 26.90
CA GLN A 170 12.47 41.76 28.00
C GLN A 170 13.11 41.37 29.34
N THR A 171 13.27 40.07 29.59
CA THR A 171 13.89 39.58 30.84
C THR A 171 15.37 40.00 30.94
N GLN A 172 16.09 40.10 29.82
CA GLN A 172 17.48 40.57 29.79
C GLN A 172 17.64 42.10 29.88
N GLN A 173 16.60 42.87 29.58
CA GLN A 173 16.65 44.34 29.60
C GLN A 173 16.28 44.96 30.95
N THR A 174 15.76 44.20 31.91
CA THR A 174 15.54 44.69 33.28
C THR A 174 16.89 44.94 33.96
N PRO A 175 17.33 46.21 34.16
CA PRO A 175 18.56 46.47 34.89
C PRO A 175 18.30 46.11 36.35
N ARG A 176 19.13 45.22 36.92
CA ARG A 176 19.22 45.06 38.36
C ARG A 176 19.76 46.37 38.94
N HIS A 177 18.88 47.33 39.19
CA HIS A 177 19.14 48.42 40.11
C HIS A 177 19.05 47.86 41.53
N SER A 178 20.10 47.18 41.95
CA SER A 178 20.40 46.97 43.37
C SER A 178 20.99 48.27 43.91
N GLY A 179 20.22 48.93 44.77
CA GLY A 179 20.69 49.98 45.67
C GLY A 179 21.54 49.43 46.81
#